data_AF-A0A831WNE6-F1
#
_entry.id   AF-A0A831WNE6-F1
#
_cell.length_a   1.000
_cell.length_b   1.000
_cell.length_c   1.000
_cell.angle_alpha   90.00
_cell.angle_beta   90.00
_cell.angle_gamma   90.00
#
_symmetry.space_group_name_H-M   'P 1'
#
loop_
_entity.id
_entity.type
_entity.pdbx_description
1 polymer ?
#
loop_
_entity_poly.entity_id
_entity_poly.type
_entity_poly.pdbx_seq_one_letter_code
_entity_poly.pdbx_strand_id
1 'polypeptide(L)' 'LAAVITGFGRVIAEVGAAMLLGGNVKGSTRVMTTAIALETAKGEFGFSIALGIILLLIAFSINILLHYFQSKRV' A
#
# COMPACT_ATOMS: atom_id res chain seq x y z
N LEU A 1 -11.64 -10.26 13.54
CA LEU A 1 -10.50 -10.34 12.60
C LEU A 1 -10.90 -9.97 11.17
N ALA A 2 -12.05 -10.43 10.67
CA ALA A 2 -12.56 -10.06 9.33
C ALA A 2 -12.62 -8.54 9.08
N ALA A 3 -13.20 -7.76 10.01
CA ALA A 3 -13.24 -6.30 9.91
C ALA A 3 -11.84 -5.64 9.80
N VAL A 4 -10.83 -6.22 10.45
CA VAL A 4 -9.44 -5.72 10.39
C VAL A 4 -8.82 -6.01 9.02
N ILE A 5 -9.06 -7.21 8.46
CA ILE A 5 -8.57 -7.58 7.11
C ILE A 5 -9.21 -6.67 6.05
N THR A 6 -10.51 -6.44 6.13
CA THR A 6 -11.23 -5.53 5.23
C THR A 6 -10.72 -4.09 5.38
N GLY A 7 -10.51 -3.61 6.61
CA GLY A 7 -9.96 -2.28 6.86
C GLY A 7 -8.53 -2.11 6.33
N PHE A 8 -7.67 -3.12 6.51
CA PHE A 8 -6.31 -3.14 5.98
C PHE A 8 -6.30 -3.04 4.45
N GLY A 9 -7.10 -3.86 3.76
CA GLY A 9 -7.22 -3.81 2.31
C GLY A 9 -7.70 -2.44 1.79
N ARG A 10 -8.57 -1.77 2.55
CA ARG A 10 -9.05 -0.42 2.20
C ARG A 10 -7.96 0.64 2.36
N VAL A 11 -7.21 0.63 3.46
CA VAL A 11 -6.18 1.63 3.76
C VAL A 11 -4.95 1.46 2.87
N ILE A 12 -4.52 0.23 2.58
CA ILE A 12 -3.31 0.00 1.76
C ILE A 12 -3.49 0.46 0.30
N ALA A 13 -4.72 0.50 -0.19
CA ALA A 13 -5.07 0.98 -1.53
C ALA A 13 -5.32 2.50 -1.59
N GLU A 14 -5.36 3.19 -0.44
CA GLU A 14 -5.67 4.61 -0.39
C GLU A 14 -4.46 5.45 -0.86
N VAL A 15 -4.69 6.32 -1.84
CA VAL A 15 -3.67 7.21 -2.40
C VAL A 15 -4.10 8.67 -2.37
N GLY A 16 -5.36 8.95 -2.72
CA GLY A 16 -5.88 10.31 -2.87
C GLY A 16 -5.84 11.10 -1.57
N ALA A 17 -6.45 10.58 -0.50
CA ALA A 17 -6.44 11.24 0.79
C ALA A 17 -5.00 11.41 1.34
N ALA A 18 -4.16 10.39 1.16
CA ALA A 18 -2.76 10.43 1.59
C ALA A 18 -1.96 11.52 0.86
N MET A 19 -2.17 11.69 -0.45
CA MET A 19 -1.46 12.68 -1.26
C MET A 19 -1.97 14.11 -1.01
N LEU A 20 -3.28 14.31 -0.82
CA LEU A 20 -3.90 15.62 -0.60
C LEU A 20 -3.69 16.16 0.82
N LEU A 21 -3.78 15.30 1.84
CA LEU A 21 -3.76 15.71 3.25
C LEU A 21 -2.41 15.42 3.93
N GLY A 22 -1.84 14.24 3.69
CA GLY A 22 -0.54 13.84 4.27
C GLY A 22 0.64 14.49 3.55
N GLY A 23 0.42 14.96 2.32
CA GLY A 23 1.46 15.47 1.45
C GLY A 23 2.40 14.36 0.99
N ASN A 24 3.45 14.76 0.27
CA ASN A 24 4.40 13.82 -0.34
C ASN A 24 5.85 14.17 0.02
N VAL A 25 6.13 14.30 1.32
CA VAL A 25 7.47 14.72 1.81
C VAL A 25 8.34 13.49 2.02
N LYS A 26 9.44 13.38 1.26
CA LYS A 26 10.39 12.26 1.36
C LYS A 26 10.93 12.16 2.78
N GLY A 27 10.84 10.97 3.37
CA GLY A 27 11.39 10.68 4.71
C GLY A 27 10.55 11.17 5.89
N SER A 28 9.38 11.79 5.65
CA SER A 28 8.48 12.21 6.71
C SER A 28 7.07 11.64 6.50
N THR A 29 6.36 12.08 5.45
CA THR A 29 4.95 11.71 5.24
C THR A 29 4.71 10.88 3.98
N ARG A 30 5.75 10.71 3.14
CA ARG A 30 5.66 9.93 1.90
C ARG A 30 5.45 8.45 2.19
N VAL A 31 4.32 7.93 1.74
CA VAL A 31 4.01 6.49 1.72
C VAL A 31 4.27 5.88 0.34
N MET A 32 4.42 4.56 0.27
CA MET A 32 4.72 3.85 -1.00
C MET A 32 3.72 4.19 -2.11
N THR A 33 2.42 4.22 -1.82
CA THR A 33 1.39 4.53 -2.82
C THR A 33 1.53 5.94 -3.41
N THR A 34 1.82 6.93 -2.56
CA THR A 34 2.10 8.32 -3.01
C THR A 34 3.42 8.44 -3.77
N ALA A 35 4.43 7.63 -3.42
CA ALA A 35 5.68 7.57 -4.15
C ALA A 35 5.49 6.98 -5.55
N ILE A 36 4.72 5.90 -5.69
CA ILE A 36 4.34 5.29 -6.97
C ILE A 36 3.62 6.34 -7.84
N ALA A 37 2.61 7.02 -7.28
CA ALA A 37 1.87 8.05 -8.00
C ALA A 37 2.76 9.21 -8.46
N LEU A 38 3.68 9.68 -7.60
CA LEU A 38 4.63 10.74 -7.94
C LEU A 38 5.59 10.35 -9.06
N GLU A 39 6.22 9.18 -8.96
CA GLU A 39 7.22 8.75 -9.93
C GLU A 39 6.56 8.44 -11.29
N THR A 40 5.32 7.94 -11.28
CA THR A 40 4.49 7.84 -12.49
C THR A 40 4.22 9.22 -13.10
N ALA A 41 3.83 10.21 -12.30
CA ALA A 41 3.56 11.57 -12.78
C ALA A 41 4.83 12.27 -13.29
N LYS A 42 6.01 11.89 -12.81
CA LYS A 42 7.32 12.38 -13.29
C LYS A 42 7.78 11.68 -14.58
N GLY A 43 7.09 10.64 -15.05
CA GLY A 43 7.48 9.85 -16.22
C GLY A 43 8.49 8.73 -15.92
N GLU A 44 8.86 8.54 -14.65
CA GLU A 44 9.78 7.48 -14.19
C GLU A 44 9.03 6.15 -13.97
N PHE A 45 8.43 5.63 -15.05
CA PHE A 45 7.58 4.44 -14.99
C PHE A 45 8.33 3.19 -14.51
N GLY A 46 9.60 3.03 -14.89
CA GLY A 46 10.41 1.88 -14.47
C GLY A 46 10.52 1.78 -12.94
N PHE A 47 10.84 2.91 -12.30
CA PHE A 47 10.94 2.96 -10.85
C PHE A 47 9.57 2.84 -10.17
N SER A 48 8.53 3.46 -10.73
CA SER A 48 7.15 3.32 -10.25
C SER A 48 6.66 1.86 -10.26
N ILE A 49 6.89 1.13 -11.36
CA ILE A 49 6.52 -0.28 -11.49
C ILE A 49 7.29 -1.14 -10.49
N ALA A 50 8.59 -0.89 -10.31
CA ALA A 50 9.39 -1.61 -9.32
C ALA A 50 8.82 -1.43 -7.90
N LEU A 51 8.48 -0.20 -7.51
CA LEU A 51 7.82 0.09 -6.24
C LEU A 51 6.44 -0.58 -6.13
N GLY A 52 5.66 -0.59 -7.22
CA GLY A 52 4.35 -1.24 -7.28
C GLY A 52 4.42 -2.75 -7.05
N ILE A 53 5.41 -3.42 -7.65
CA ILE A 53 5.64 -4.86 -7.45
C ILE A 53 6.00 -5.15 -5.99
N ILE A 54 6.89 -4.34 -5.39
CA ILE A 54 7.28 -4.49 -3.98
C ILE A 54 6.05 -4.32 -3.07
N LEU A 55 5.22 -3.30 -3.33
CA LEU A 55 4.00 -3.06 -2.57
C LEU A 55 3.02 -4.25 -2.68
N LEU A 56 2.83 -4.80 -3.88
CA LEU A 56 1.98 -5.96 -4.11
C LEU A 56 2.47 -7.19 -3.33
N LEU A 57 3.77 -7.47 -3.36
CA LEU A 57 4.35 -8.59 -2.61
C LEU A 57 4.09 -8.44 -1.11
N ILE A 58 4.33 -7.24 -0.55
CA ILE A 58 4.10 -6.96 0.87
C ILE A 58 2.61 -7.11 1.22
N ALA A 59 1.73 -6.50 0.42
CA ALA A 59 0.29 -6.55 0.66
C ALA A 59 -0.23 -7.99 0.61
N PHE A 60 0.22 -8.78 -0.36
CA PHE A 60 -0.18 -10.17 -0.52
C PHE A 60 0.36 -11.05 0.61
N SER A 61 1.64 -10.90 0.99
CA SER A 61 2.23 -11.61 2.12
C SER A 61 1.48 -11.34 3.42
N ILE A 62 1.16 -10.08 3.71
CA ILE A 62 0.39 -9.71 4.91
C ILE A 62 -1.03 -10.29 4.82
N ASN A 63 -1.69 -10.19 3.67
CA ASN A 63 -3.06 -10.68 3.50
C ASN A 63 -3.14 -12.20 3.71
N ILE A 64 -2.21 -12.97 3.12
CA ILE A 64 -2.10 -14.42 3.34
C ILE A 64 -1.87 -14.73 4.82
N LEU A 65 -0.97 -14.01 5.49
CA LEU A 65 -0.65 -14.26 6.88
C LEU A 65 -1.89 -14.04 7.77
N LEU A 66 -2.59 -12.93 7.57
CA LEU A 66 -3.82 -12.60 8.28
C LEU A 66 -4.93 -13.62 8.00
N HIS A 67 -5.06 -14.07 6.75
CA HIS A 67 -6.03 -15.09 6.36
C HIS A 67 -5.71 -16.45 7.00
N TYR A 68 -4.44 -16.85 7.03
CA TYR A 68 -3.99 -18.08 7.68
C TYR A 68 -4.30 -18.09 9.18
N PHE A 69 -4.02 -16.98 9.88
CA PHE A 69 -4.35 -16.85 11.31
C PHE A 69 -5.87 -16.78 11.56
N GLN A 70 -6.66 -16.27 10.61
CA GLN A 70 -8.12 -16.29 10.71
C GLN A 70 -8.68 -17.70 10.56
N SER A 71 -8.21 -18.44 9.55
CA SER A 71 -8.67 -19.80 9.28
C SER A 71 -8.37 -20.78 10.42
N LYS A 72 -7.40 -20.47 11.30
CA LYS A 72 -7.04 -21.31 12.45
C LYS A 72 -7.91 -21.06 13.70
N ARG A 73 -8.77 -20.04 13.68
CA ARG A 73 -9.69 -19.67 14.78
C ARG A 73 -11.16 -19.97 14.49
N VAL A 74 -11.46 -20.55 13.32
CA VAL A 74 -12.76 -21.13 12.96
C VAL A 74 -12.60 -22.64 12.97
#